data_AF-A0A7Y9T4Q1-F1
#
_entry.id   AF-A0A7Y9T4Q1-F1
#
_cell.length_a   1.000
_cell.length_b   1.000
_cell.length_c   1.000
_cell.angle_alpha   90.00
_cell.angle_beta   90.00
_cell.angle_gamma   90.00
#
_symmetry.space_group_name_H-M   'P 1'
#
loop_
_entity.id
_entity.type
_entity.pdbx_description
1 polymer ?
#
loop_
_entity_poly.entity_id
_entity_poly.type
_entity_poly.pdbx_seq_one_letter_code
_entity_poly.pdbx_strand_id
1 'polypeptide(L)'
;MEERDFFDERAEQRTHVMTCPHCGQQGEYQIEWVVRRKKAQLPRGADDRDRARFAKAQSYMVRRDDPMGCKNVRCRKRFDVVGIQSVAFI
;
A
#
# COMPACT_ATOMS: atom_id res chain seq x y z
N MET A 1 6.86 3.37 23.27
CA MET A 1 6.60 2.38 22.19
C MET A 1 6.74 3.07 20.85
N GLU A 2 7.28 2.42 19.81
CA GLU A 2 7.35 3.02 18.47
C GLU A 2 6.01 2.85 17.75
N GLU A 3 5.63 3.77 16.86
CA GLU A 3 4.34 3.69 16.16
C GLU A 3 4.19 2.40 15.34
N ARG A 4 5.31 1.82 14.89
CA ARG A 4 5.36 0.55 14.16
C ARG A 4 4.88 -0.64 14.99
N ASP A 5 5.05 -0.61 16.32
CA ASP A 5 4.65 -1.70 17.21
C ASP A 5 3.12 -1.83 17.30
N PHE A 6 2.38 -0.77 16.97
CA PHE A 6 0.91 -0.74 16.99
C PHE A 6 0.27 -1.47 15.80
N PHE A 7 1.05 -1.81 14.77
CA PHE A 7 0.52 -2.37 13.53
C PHE A 7 1.06 -3.77 13.26
N ASP A 8 0.22 -4.59 12.63
CA ASP A 8 0.63 -5.79 11.92
C ASP A 8 0.87 -5.42 10.46
N GLU A 9 2.12 -5.57 10.01
CA GLU A 9 2.52 -5.31 8.63
C GLU A 9 2.41 -6.60 7.81
N ARG A 10 1.71 -6.53 6.67
CA ARG A 10 1.58 -7.64 5.72
C ARG A 10 1.75 -7.14 4.30
N ALA A 11 2.43 -7.91 3.46
CA ALA A 11 2.44 -7.68 2.02
C ALA A 11 1.18 -8.29 1.40
N GLU A 12 0.47 -7.50 0.59
CA GLU A 12 -0.73 -7.90 -0.13
C GLU A 12 -0.58 -7.46 -1.60
N GLN A 13 -0.90 -8.34 -2.55
CA GLN A 13 -0.93 -7.96 -3.96
C GLN A 13 -2.36 -7.63 -4.36
N ARG A 14 -2.57 -6.42 -4.88
CA ARG A 14 -3.88 -5.98 -5.37
C ARG A 14 -3.83 -5.73 -6.86
N THR A 15 -4.81 -6.30 -7.56
CA THR A 15 -4.98 -6.08 -9.00
C THR A 15 -5.65 -4.75 -9.23
N HIS A 16 -5.02 -3.89 -10.02
CA HIS A 16 -5.57 -2.62 -10.46
C HIS A 16 -5.60 -2.54 -11.97
N VAL A 17 -6.66 -1.95 -12.50
CA VAL A 17 -6.77 -1.67 -13.91
C VAL A 17 -6.12 -0.33 -14.21
N MET A 18 -5.16 -0.31 -15.13
CA MET A 18 -4.43 0.90 -15.48
C MET A 18 -4.18 1.01 -16.98
N THR A 19 -4.01 2.24 -17.43
CA THR A 19 -3.76 2.55 -18.84
C THR A 19 -2.28 2.86 -19.04
N CYS A 20 -1.64 2.17 -19.98
CA CYS A 20 -0.24 2.41 -20.29
C CYS A 20 -0.06 3.82 -20.92
N PRO A 21 0.81 4.68 -20.37
CA PRO A 21 1.04 6.02 -20.92
C PRO A 21 1.74 6.00 -22.29
N HIS A 22 2.34 4.88 -22.69
CA HIS A 22 3.08 4.76 -23.95
C HIS A 22 2.23 4.29 -25.13
N CYS A 23 1.26 3.40 -24.91
CA CYS A 23 0.44 2.84 -25.98
C CYS A 23 -1.07 3.06 -25.78
N GLY A 24 -1.49 3.66 -24.65
CA GLY A 24 -2.89 3.93 -24.34
C GLY A 24 -3.73 2.70 -24.02
N GLN A 25 -3.13 1.51 -23.95
CA GLN A 25 -3.88 0.28 -23.69
C GLN A 25 -4.12 0.09 -22.20
N GLN A 26 -5.38 -0.19 -21.86
CA GLN A 26 -5.82 -0.59 -20.53
C GLN A 26 -5.45 -2.05 -20.27
N GLY A 27 -4.97 -2.35 -19.06
CA GLY A 27 -4.64 -3.70 -18.64
C GLY A 27 -4.71 -3.86 -17.12
N GLU A 28 -4.75 -5.10 -16.68
CA GLU A 28 -4.71 -5.45 -15.26
C GLU A 28 -3.26 -5.66 -14.81
N TYR A 29 -2.90 -4.96 -13.74
CA TYR A 29 -1.58 -4.97 -13.16
C TYR A 29 -1.67 -5.30 -11.67
N GLN A 30 -0.85 -6.23 -11.22
CA GLN A 30 -0.74 -6.58 -9.81
C GLN A 30 0.29 -5.64 -9.16
N ILE A 31 -0.16 -4.92 -8.15
CA ILE A 31 0.65 -3.97 -7.41
C ILE A 31 0.85 -4.51 -6.01
N GLU A 32 2.08 -4.43 -5.51
CA GLU A 32 2.38 -4.81 -4.13
C GLU A 32 2.01 -3.67 -3.18
N TRP A 33 1.27 -4.01 -2.13
CA TRP A 33 0.87 -3.14 -1.06
C TRP A 33 1.42 -3.65 0.26
N VAL A 34 1.92 -2.75 1.08
CA VAL A 34 2.28 -3.00 2.47
C VAL A 34 1.11 -2.52 3.32
N VAL A 35 0.31 -3.46 3.81
CA VAL A 35 -0.86 -3.21 4.63
C VAL A 35 -0.44 -3.19 6.09
N ARG A 36 -0.64 -2.05 6.76
CA ARG A 36 -0.41 -1.85 8.19
C ARG A 36 -1.75 -1.82 8.90
N ARG A 37 -2.15 -2.96 9.46
CA ARG A 37 -3.41 -3.08 10.20
C ARG A 37 -3.15 -2.77 11.66
N LYS A 38 -3.95 -1.88 12.24
CA LYS A 38 -3.87 -1.58 13.67
C LYS A 38 -4.22 -2.83 14.47
N LYS A 39 -3.39 -3.17 15.45
CA LYS A 39 -3.65 -4.29 16.38
C LYS A 39 -4.93 -4.04 17.15
N ALA A 40 -5.60 -5.09 17.60
CA ALA A 40 -6.83 -4.96 18.39
C ALA A 40 -6.58 -4.39 19.80
N GLN A 41 -5.37 -4.61 20.34
CA GLN A 41 -5.00 -4.21 21.70
C GLN A 41 -3.56 -3.67 21.72
N LEU A 42 -3.30 -2.69 22.58
CA LEU A 42 -1.92 -2.26 22.84
C LEU A 42 -1.15 -3.35 23.60
N PRO A 43 0.15 -3.52 23.34
CA PRO A 43 1.01 -4.37 24.16
C PRO A 43 1.01 -3.94 25.63
N ARG A 44 1.17 -4.92 26.53
CA ARG A 44 1.23 -4.69 27.98
C ARG A 44 2.42 -3.78 28.30
N GLY A 45 2.19 -2.69 29.03
CA GLY A 45 3.21 -1.69 29.38
C GLY A 45 3.13 -0.37 28.59
N ALA A 46 2.07 -0.14 27.82
CA ALA A 46 1.85 1.14 27.14
C ALA A 46 1.50 2.27 28.12
N ASP A 47 2.24 3.38 28.03
CA ASP A 47 1.98 4.63 28.74
C ASP A 47 0.75 5.36 28.19
N ASP A 48 0.29 6.39 28.91
CA ASP A 48 -0.89 7.18 28.51
C ASP A 48 -0.71 7.87 27.15
N ARG A 49 0.52 8.30 26.85
CA ARG A 49 0.89 8.86 25.54
C ARG A 49 0.75 7.86 24.40
N ASP A 50 1.11 6.60 24.66
CA ASP A 50 1.02 5.52 23.67
C ASP A 50 -0.44 5.12 23.45
N ARG A 51 -1.28 5.15 24.49
CA ARG A 51 -2.75 5.00 24.36
C ARG A 51 -3.37 6.08 23.49
N ALA A 52 -3.00 7.35 23.69
CA ALA A 52 -3.51 8.46 22.88
C ALA A 52 -3.11 8.36 21.40
N ARG A 53 -1.86 7.93 21.12
CA ARG A 53 -1.39 7.67 19.75
C ARG A 53 -2.10 6.50 19.11
N PHE A 54 -2.23 5.39 19.83
CA PHE A 54 -2.97 4.23 19.36
C PHE A 54 -4.44 4.57 19.09
N ALA A 55 -5.11 5.37 19.92
CA ALA A 55 -6.49 5.78 19.67
C ALA A 55 -6.66 6.50 18.32
N LYS A 56 -5.69 7.35 17.96
CA LYS A 56 -5.68 8.10 16.69
C LYS A 56 -5.17 7.31 15.49
N ALA A 57 -4.42 6.23 15.73
CA ALA A 57 -3.92 5.36 14.67
C ALA A 57 -5.10 4.74 13.89
N GLN A 58 -5.03 4.86 12.56
CA GLN A 58 -5.91 4.20 11.61
C GLN A 58 -5.11 3.16 10.83
N SER A 59 -5.77 2.10 10.37
CA SER A 59 -5.14 1.15 9.48
C SER A 59 -4.92 1.82 8.12
N TYR A 60 -3.81 1.53 7.48
CA TYR A 60 -3.51 2.07 6.15
C TYR A 60 -2.67 1.07 5.36
N MET A 61 -2.68 1.24 4.04
CA MET A 61 -1.84 0.51 3.12
C MET A 61 -0.97 1.48 2.34
N VAL A 62 0.29 1.08 2.12
CA VAL A 62 1.28 1.83 1.36
C VAL A 62 1.62 1.04 0.12
N ARG A 63 1.49 1.67 -1.04
CA ARG A 63 1.87 1.07 -2.32
C ARG A 63 3.39 0.96 -2.42
N ARG A 64 3.90 -0.14 -2.98
CA ARG A 64 5.29 -0.18 -3.47
C ARG A 64 5.36 0.39 -4.88
N ASP A 65 6.27 1.34 -5.08
CA ASP A 65 6.43 2.08 -6.34
C ASP A 65 7.37 1.35 -7.30
N ASP A 66 7.06 0.09 -7.61
CA ASP A 66 7.84 -0.69 -8.57
C ASP A 66 7.40 -0.41 -10.01
N PRO A 67 8.34 -0.20 -10.96
CA PRO A 67 8.02 0.03 -12.36
C PRO A 67 7.46 -1.24 -13.01
N MET A 68 6.36 -1.12 -13.74
CA MET A 68 5.68 -2.26 -14.36
C MET A 68 5.82 -2.26 -15.88
N GLY A 69 6.00 -3.45 -16.45
CA GLY A 69 6.01 -3.65 -17.89
C GLY A 69 4.60 -3.67 -18.47
N CYS A 70 4.35 -2.91 -19.52
CA CYS A 70 3.10 -2.95 -20.26
C CYS A 70 2.75 -4.38 -20.71
N LYS A 71 1.52 -4.83 -20.39
CA LYS A 71 1.01 -6.17 -20.78
C LYS A 71 0.84 -6.32 -22.30
N ASN A 72 0.80 -5.22 -23.06
CA ASN A 72 0.77 -5.28 -24.51
C ASN A 72 2.14 -5.72 -25.05
N VAL A 73 2.17 -6.88 -25.73
CA VAL A 73 3.35 -7.50 -26.36
C VAL A 73 4.05 -6.58 -27.37
N ARG A 74 3.30 -5.68 -28.04
CA ARG A 74 3.86 -4.71 -28.99
C ARG A 74 4.56 -3.53 -28.30
N CYS A 75 4.16 -3.18 -27.09
CA CYS A 75 4.74 -2.05 -26.36
C CYS A 75 5.88 -2.52 -25.44
N ARG A 76 5.59 -3.42 -24.49
CA ARG A 76 6.51 -3.94 -23.46
C ARG A 76 7.35 -2.90 -22.70
N LYS A 77 7.08 -1.60 -22.85
CA LYS A 77 7.76 -0.52 -22.13
C LYS A 77 7.42 -0.58 -20.65
N ARG A 78 8.40 -0.24 -19.81
CA ARG A 78 8.20 -0.08 -18.37
C ARG A 78 7.66 1.31 -18.09
N PHE A 79 6.72 1.41 -17.15
CA PHE A 79 6.17 2.68 -16.68
C PHE A 79 5.89 2.60 -15.19
N ASP A 80 5.96 3.75 -14.51
CA ASP A 80 5.63 3.85 -13.09
C ASP A 80 4.12 3.83 -12.88
N VAL A 81 3.70 3.37 -11.70
CA VAL A 81 2.29 3.34 -11.32
C VAL A 81 1.76 4.77 -11.18
N VAL A 82 0.96 5.20 -12.15
CA VAL A 82 0.31 6.51 -12.19
C VAL A 82 -1.19 6.40 -11.90
N GLY A 83 -1.75 7.40 -11.22
CA GLY A 83 -3.19 7.50 -10.94
C GLY A 83 -3.70 6.70 -9.73
N ILE A 84 -2.84 5.92 -9.07
CA ILE A 84 -3.15 5.26 -7.80
C ILE A 84 -2.45 6.03 -6.66
N GLN A 85 -3.14 6.25 -5.55
CA GLN A 85 -2.55 6.91 -4.38
C GLN A 85 -1.47 6.03 -3.74
N SER A 86 -0.36 6.61 -3.31
CA SER A 86 0.72 5.87 -2.64
C SER A 86 0.31 5.40 -1.24
N VAL A 87 -0.67 6.05 -0.62
CA VAL A 87 -1.21 5.69 0.70
C VAL A 87 -2.73 5.68 0.62
N ALA A 88 -3.35 4.64 1.17
CA ALA A 88 -4.79 4.55 1.30
C ALA A 88 -5.16 4.07 2.72
N PHE A 89 -6.13 4.72 3.34
CA PHE A 89 -6.65 4.34 4.67
C PHE A 89 -7.70 3.24 4.53
N ILE A 90 -7.73 2.29 5.47
CA ILE A 90 -8.62 1.11 5.51
C ILE A 90 -9.32 0.98 6.84
#